data_AF-A0A849E2Q5-F1
#
_entry.id   AF-A0A849E2Q5-F1
#
_cell.length_a   1.000
_cell.length_b   1.000
_cell.length_c   1.000
_cell.angle_alpha   90.00
_cell.angle_beta   90.00
_cell.angle_gamma   90.00
#
_symmetry.space_group_name_H-M   'P 1'
#
loop_
_entity.id
_entity.type
_entity.pdbx_description
1 polymer ?
#
loop_
_entity_poly.entity_id
_entity_poly.type
_entity_poly.pdbx_seq_one_letter_code
_entity_poly.pdbx_strand_id
1 'polypeptide(L)'
;MNNSDQEAIQRRLQAVNDALDTGAYARVKRLQQQLSASDFADLMESSPPKARALLWNTLAPEERGEVLEALTDEVRNQFALEMEPEQLAEALSGLDTDDLADILG
;
A
#
# COMPACT_ATOMS: atom_id res chain seq x y z
N MET A 1 -18.06 2.30 -44.10
CA MET A 1 -17.11 2.61 -43.01
C MET A 1 -15.77 2.05 -43.41
N ASN A 2 -14.72 2.87 -43.48
CA ASN A 2 -13.40 2.44 -43.94
C ASN A 2 -12.56 1.89 -42.79
N ASN A 3 -11.67 0.93 -43.11
CA ASN A 3 -10.73 0.30 -42.17
C ASN A 3 -9.84 1.33 -41.46
N SER A 4 -9.54 2.44 -42.14
CA SER A 4 -8.75 3.57 -41.64
C SER A 4 -9.42 4.32 -40.49
N ASP A 5 -10.76 4.42 -40.49
CA ASP A 5 -11.51 5.09 -39.42
C ASP A 5 -11.56 4.21 -38.16
N GLN A 6 -11.66 2.89 -38.32
CA GLN A 6 -11.60 1.93 -37.21
C GLN A 6 -10.22 1.92 -36.54
N GLU A 7 -9.14 1.94 -37.31
CA GLU A 7 -7.77 2.00 -36.76
C GLU A 7 -7.48 3.30 -36.01
N ALA A 8 -8.05 4.42 -36.47
CA ALA A 8 -7.92 5.72 -35.79
C ALA A 8 -8.67 5.74 -34.45
N ILE A 9 -9.86 5.14 -34.41
CA ILE A 9 -10.66 5.00 -33.17
C ILE A 9 -9.94 4.08 -32.18
N GLN A 10 -9.40 2.94 -32.62
CA GLN A 10 -8.64 2.04 -31.75
C GLN A 10 -7.40 2.71 -31.15
N ARG A 11 -6.62 3.45 -31.96
CA ARG A 11 -5.46 4.20 -31.45
C ARG A 11 -5.84 5.25 -30.41
N ARG A 12 -6.97 5.91 -30.60
CA ARG A 12 -7.50 6.88 -29.62
C ARG A 12 -7.95 6.22 -28.33
N LEU A 13 -8.64 5.09 -28.41
CA LEU A 13 -9.04 4.32 -27.23
C LEU A 13 -7.83 3.80 -26.46
N GLN A 14 -6.80 3.32 -27.17
CA GLN A 14 -5.54 2.89 -26.56
C GLN A 14 -4.84 4.05 -25.85
N ALA A 15 -4.70 5.20 -26.51
CA ALA A 15 -4.11 6.39 -25.90
C ALA A 15 -4.90 6.91 -24.68
N VAL A 16 -6.23 6.78 -24.69
CA VAL A 16 -7.06 7.12 -23.53
C VAL A 16 -6.83 6.14 -22.39
N ASN A 17 -6.81 4.83 -22.65
CA ASN A 17 -6.53 3.82 -21.64
C ASN A 17 -5.11 3.98 -21.05
N ASP A 18 -4.10 4.18 -21.89
CA ASP A 18 -2.72 4.40 -21.46
C ASP A 18 -2.61 5.66 -20.58
N ALA A 19 -3.33 6.74 -20.94
CA ALA A 19 -3.39 7.97 -20.15
C ALA A 19 -4.14 7.82 -18.82
N LEU A 20 -5.18 6.97 -18.78
CA LEU A 20 -5.90 6.63 -17.56
C LEU A 20 -5.03 5.79 -16.62
N ASP A 21 -4.37 4.75 -17.14
CA ASP A 21 -3.50 3.88 -16.35
C ASP A 21 -2.27 4.63 -15.82
N THR A 22 -1.58 5.39 -16.66
CA THR A 22 -0.43 6.19 -16.23
C THR A 22 -0.84 7.36 -15.33
N GLY A 23 -1.96 8.02 -15.62
CA GLY A 23 -2.46 9.16 -14.84
C GLY A 23 -2.97 8.77 -13.45
N ALA A 24 -3.70 7.65 -13.35
CA ALA A 24 -4.22 7.14 -12.09
C ALA A 24 -3.10 6.52 -11.25
N TYR A 25 -2.28 5.63 -11.83
CA TYR A 25 -1.17 4.99 -11.10
C TYR A 25 -0.15 6.01 -10.58
N ALA A 26 0.26 6.98 -11.41
CA ALA A 26 1.18 8.03 -10.96
C ALA A 26 0.57 8.96 -9.91
N ARG A 27 -0.75 9.16 -9.91
CA ARG A 27 -1.45 9.93 -8.88
C ARG A 27 -1.54 9.15 -7.56
N VAL A 28 -1.89 7.87 -7.61
CA VAL A 28 -1.91 6.98 -6.44
C VAL A 28 -0.52 6.87 -5.83
N LYS A 29 0.51 6.66 -6.65
CA LYS A 29 1.91 6.60 -6.19
C LYS A 29 2.38 7.90 -5.54
N ARG A 30 2.01 9.06 -6.09
CA ARG A 30 2.32 10.37 -5.48
C ARG A 30 1.58 10.61 -4.18
N LEU A 31 0.31 10.19 -4.09
CA LEU A 31 -0.44 10.27 -2.84
C LEU A 31 0.21 9.39 -1.79
N GLN A 32 0.55 8.14 -2.12
CA GLN A 32 1.27 7.23 -1.22
C GLN A 32 2.62 7.81 -0.74
N GLN A 33 3.41 8.43 -1.62
CA GLN A 33 4.68 9.07 -1.24
C GLN A 33 4.51 10.29 -0.30
N GLN A 34 3.29 10.74 -0.05
CA GLN A 34 2.98 11.86 0.85
C GLN A 34 2.19 11.42 2.08
N LEU A 35 1.81 10.13 2.19
CA LEU A 35 1.10 9.62 3.35
C LEU A 35 2.09 9.45 4.50
N SER A 36 1.69 9.91 5.68
CA SER A 36 2.34 9.48 6.92
C SER A 36 2.03 8.01 7.19
N ALA A 37 2.79 7.36 8.08
CA ALA A 37 2.51 5.99 8.52
C ALA A 37 1.08 5.84 9.07
N SER A 38 0.59 6.87 9.79
CA SER A 38 -0.78 6.92 10.32
C SER A 38 -1.83 7.01 9.22
N ASP A 39 -1.65 7.88 8.22
CA ASP A 39 -2.62 7.96 7.12
C ASP A 39 -2.63 6.67 6.27
N PHE A 40 -1.47 6.00 6.17
CA PHE A 40 -1.37 4.71 5.50
C PHE A 40 -2.07 3.59 6.29
N ALA A 41 -1.92 3.58 7.61
CA ALA A 41 -2.65 2.67 8.50
C ALA A 41 -4.17 2.85 8.35
N ASP A 42 -4.68 4.09 8.39
CA ASP A 42 -6.10 4.40 8.17
C ASP A 42 -6.61 3.87 6.83
N LEU A 43 -5.80 4.02 5.76
CA LEU A 43 -6.11 3.49 4.45
C LEU A 43 -6.17 1.96 4.45
N MET A 44 -5.24 1.29 5.14
CA MET A 44 -5.24 -0.17 5.28
C MET A 44 -6.48 -0.66 6.04
N GLU A 45 -6.85 0.00 7.12
CA GLU A 45 -7.99 -0.38 7.96
C GLU A 45 -9.32 -0.24 7.24
N SER A 46 -9.49 0.87 6.52
CA SER A 46 -10.67 1.13 5.68
C SER A 46 -10.73 0.28 4.40
N SER A 47 -9.63 -0.42 4.07
CA SER A 47 -9.55 -1.26 2.87
C SER A 47 -10.05 -2.70 3.12
N PRO A 48 -10.70 -3.33 2.12
CA PRO A 48 -11.05 -4.75 2.19
C PRO A 48 -9.80 -5.64 2.33
N PRO A 49 -9.93 -6.87 2.89
CA PRO A 49 -8.78 -7.74 3.21
C PRO A 49 -7.78 -7.95 2.06
N LYS A 50 -8.29 -8.15 0.83
CA LYS A 50 -7.44 -8.34 -0.35
C LYS A 50 -6.63 -7.09 -0.71
N ALA A 51 -7.23 -5.90 -0.57
CA ALA A 51 -6.54 -4.64 -0.85
C ALA A 51 -5.52 -4.33 0.25
N ARG A 52 -5.82 -4.68 1.50
CA ARG A 52 -4.91 -4.50 2.63
C ARG A 52 -3.59 -5.23 2.46
N ALA A 53 -3.64 -6.50 2.04
CA ALA A 53 -2.43 -7.28 1.74
C ALA A 53 -1.61 -6.68 0.58
N LEU A 54 -2.28 -6.11 -0.43
CA LEU A 54 -1.58 -5.42 -1.53
C LEU A 54 -0.90 -4.14 -1.04
N LEU A 55 -1.57 -3.33 -0.22
CA LEU A 55 -1.01 -2.12 0.38
C LEU A 55 0.21 -2.46 1.25
N TRP A 56 0.10 -3.45 2.11
CA TRP A 56 1.22 -3.93 2.94
C TRP A 56 2.48 -4.26 2.12
N ASN A 57 2.29 -4.97 1.00
CA ASN A 57 3.40 -5.34 0.10
C ASN A 57 4.02 -4.16 -0.66
N THR A 58 3.42 -2.97 -0.60
CA THR A 58 4.03 -1.76 -1.17
C THR A 58 4.98 -1.04 -0.22
N LEU A 59 4.94 -1.35 1.08
CA LEU A 59 5.81 -0.72 2.08
C LEU A 59 7.24 -1.23 1.95
N ALA A 60 8.18 -0.30 1.97
CA ALA A 60 9.58 -0.62 2.17
C ALA A 60 9.77 -1.22 3.58
N PRO A 61 10.75 -2.11 3.79
CA PRO A 61 10.99 -2.73 5.10
C PRO A 61 11.10 -1.72 6.25
N GLU A 62 11.72 -0.58 5.99
CA GLU A 62 11.98 0.47 6.98
C GLU A 62 10.70 1.22 7.39
N GLU A 63 9.68 1.23 6.53
CA GLU A 63 8.39 1.92 6.78
C GLU A 63 7.41 1.03 7.56
N ARG A 64 7.65 -0.29 7.60
CA ARG A 64 6.71 -1.25 8.20
C ARG A 64 6.58 -1.09 9.70
N GLY A 65 7.64 -0.70 10.41
CA GLY A 65 7.60 -0.47 11.85
C GLY A 65 6.61 0.62 12.22
N GLU A 66 6.81 1.82 11.66
CA GLU A 66 5.94 2.98 11.90
C GLU A 66 4.49 2.69 11.50
N VAL A 67 4.26 1.93 10.42
CA VAL A 67 2.90 1.54 10.03
C VAL A 67 2.30 0.52 11.00
N LEU A 68 3.07 -0.45 11.50
CA LEU A 68 2.58 -1.40 12.51
C LEU A 68 2.18 -0.67 13.79
N GLU A 69 2.98 0.28 14.23
CA GLU A 69 2.70 1.12 15.40
C GLU A 69 1.39 1.91 15.23
N ALA A 70 1.12 2.42 14.03
CA ALA A 70 -0.07 3.21 13.76
C ALA A 70 -1.36 2.39 13.53
N LEU A 71 -1.24 1.09 13.21
CA LEU A 71 -2.39 0.20 13.02
C LEU A 71 -3.06 -0.13 14.36
N THR A 72 -4.38 -0.26 14.35
CA THR A 72 -5.16 -0.88 15.43
C THR A 72 -4.69 -2.31 15.71
N ASP A 73 -4.81 -2.73 16.97
CA ASP A 73 -4.38 -4.05 17.43
C ASP A 73 -4.97 -5.19 16.59
N GLU A 74 -6.23 -5.09 16.17
CA GLU A 74 -6.89 -6.11 15.36
C GLU A 74 -6.16 -6.33 14.03
N VAL A 75 -5.85 -5.23 13.32
CA VAL A 75 -5.22 -5.31 12.00
C VAL A 75 -3.73 -5.58 12.12
N ARG A 76 -3.06 -4.99 13.10
CA ARG A 76 -1.66 -5.27 13.41
C ARG A 76 -1.43 -6.76 13.67
N ASN A 77 -2.26 -7.37 14.52
CA ASN A 77 -2.18 -8.79 14.85
C ASN A 77 -2.41 -9.68 13.62
N GLN A 78 -3.30 -9.28 12.71
CA GLN A 78 -3.50 -10.00 11.46
C GLN A 78 -2.19 -10.10 10.66
N PHE A 79 -1.44 -9.01 10.52
CA PHE A 79 -0.16 -9.01 9.80
C PHE A 79 0.94 -9.71 10.59
N ALA A 80 1.07 -9.44 11.89
CA ALA A 80 2.11 -10.05 12.71
C ALA A 80 2.03 -11.59 12.75
N LEU A 81 0.81 -12.16 12.72
CA LEU A 81 0.60 -13.61 12.65
C LEU A 81 0.95 -14.23 11.30
N GLU A 82 0.92 -13.45 10.22
CA GLU A 82 1.24 -13.91 8.85
C GLU A 82 2.72 -13.70 8.50
N MET A 83 3.46 -12.92 9.30
CA MET A 83 4.87 -12.61 9.09
C MET A 83 5.78 -13.70 9.65
N GLU A 84 6.88 -13.96 8.94
CA GLU A 84 7.97 -14.75 9.52
C GLU A 84 8.65 -13.96 10.66
N PRO A 85 9.09 -14.61 11.75
CA PRO A 85 9.64 -13.94 12.92
C PRO A 85 10.79 -12.97 12.61
N GLU A 86 11.64 -13.29 11.64
CA GLU A 86 12.74 -12.44 11.21
C GLU A 86 12.25 -11.15 10.53
N GLN A 87 11.18 -11.23 9.74
CA GLN A 87 10.58 -10.07 9.09
C GLN A 87 9.89 -9.15 10.10
N LEU A 88 9.25 -9.75 11.11
CA LEU A 88 8.65 -8.99 12.21
C LEU A 88 9.75 -8.29 13.02
N ALA A 89 10.82 -8.99 13.36
CA ALA A 89 11.95 -8.39 14.07
C ALA A 89 12.62 -7.26 13.27
N GLU A 90 12.76 -7.42 11.94
CA GLU A 90 13.28 -6.38 11.07
C GLU A 90 12.37 -5.15 11.04
N ALA A 91 11.05 -5.35 10.86
CA ALA A 91 10.08 -4.26 10.85
C ALA A 91 10.06 -3.47 12.16
N LEU A 92 10.21 -4.16 13.29
CA LEU A 92 10.19 -3.55 14.62
C LEU A 92 11.55 -2.93 15.03
N SER A 93 12.64 -3.23 14.33
CA SER A 93 14.00 -2.82 14.74
C SER A 93 14.23 -1.30 14.80
N GLY A 94 13.39 -0.51 14.14
CA GLY A 94 13.46 0.96 14.09
C GLY A 94 12.60 1.69 15.11
N LEU A 95 11.80 0.97 15.91
CA LEU A 95 10.86 1.57 16.87
C LEU A 95 11.48 1.83 18.24
N ASP A 96 10.93 2.80 18.98
CA ASP A 96 11.34 3.07 20.35
C ASP A 96 10.84 1.96 21.31
N THR A 97 11.43 1.89 22.49
CA THR A 97 11.25 0.73 23.39
C THR A 97 9.83 0.62 23.96
N ASP A 98 9.16 1.76 24.13
CA ASP A 98 7.77 1.87 24.54
C ASP A 98 6.80 1.43 23.43
N ASP A 99 7.05 1.83 22.19
CA ASP A 99 6.25 1.37 21.04
C ASP A 99 6.35 -0.14 20.86
N LEU A 100 7.55 -0.69 21.05
CA LEU A 100 7.78 -2.14 21.06
C LEU A 100 6.99 -2.85 22.17
N ALA A 101 6.90 -2.25 23.36
CA ALA A 101 6.15 -2.81 24.46
C ALA A 101 4.64 -2.83 24.17
N ASP A 102 4.12 -1.80 23.51
CA ASP A 102 2.72 -1.72 23.10
C ASP A 102 2.39 -2.70 21.95
N ILE A 103 3.34 -2.97 21.05
CA ILE A 103 3.17 -3.95 19.96
C ILE A 103 3.24 -5.40 20.47
N LEU A 104 4.08 -5.69 21.47
CA LEU A 104 4.37 -7.05 21.93
C LEU A 104 3.60 -7.47 23.20
N GLY A 105 2.98 -6.52 23.91
CA GLY A 105 2.25 -6.75 25.17
C GLY A 105 0.85 -7.31 24.99
#